data_AF-A0A813DJE5-F1
#
_entry.id   AF-A0A813DJE5-F1
#
_cell.length_a   1.000
_cell.length_b   1.000
_cell.length_c   1.000
_cell.angle_alpha   90.00
_cell.angle_beta   90.00
_cell.angle_gamma   90.00
#
_symmetry.space_group_name_H-M   'P 1'
#
loop_
_entity.id
_entity.type
_entity.pdbx_description
1 polymer ?
#
loop_
_entity_poly.entity_id
_entity_poly.type
_entity_poly.pdbx_seq_one_letter_code
_entity_poly.pdbx_strand_id
1 'polypeptide(L)'
;IAAMWGSLLGDSLGVSSDQRKVLVACGAGAGLAAVYSVPISGFLYTIEHVLSWDTSLGSVLPAAVTSIIATAVAGIVVENKGLYAMPRYSYDWPSMAMLLWAAMIGPLAGLAAVSFRRVVKLFENLKPLPRFHVTFKAAAAGDRVWFPRNLNGWEMRQGAIIARRTSDHIIIVGFDGETTEKVYDAADWELANPEGRRDWTILVAMPAASLLLGILSHDFPSLLGNGRALAEVAIKRERTFSFFVLLLFLKAAMTAAAIGSGAAGGTLTPSVALGATLGAIVGDLDLLK
;
A
#
# COMPACT_ATOMS: atom_id res chain seq x y z
N ILE A 1 7.48 -0.64 -8.43
CA ILE A 1 8.24 -0.07 -9.58
C ILE A 1 9.66 -0.62 -9.64
N ALA A 2 10.54 -0.29 -8.69
CA ALA A 2 11.93 -0.79 -8.73
C ALA A 2 12.04 -2.33 -8.74
N ALA A 3 11.21 -3.04 -7.96
CA ALA A 3 11.10 -4.49 -8.02
C ALA A 3 10.66 -5.03 -9.41
N MET A 4 9.81 -4.30 -10.14
CA MET A 4 9.40 -4.69 -11.51
C MET A 4 10.57 -4.55 -12.47
N TRP A 5 11.34 -3.45 -12.38
CA TRP A 5 12.58 -3.30 -13.13
C TRP A 5 13.59 -4.40 -12.82
N GLY A 6 13.73 -4.78 -11.54
CA GLY A 6 14.54 -5.92 -11.13
C GLY A 6 14.11 -7.24 -11.78
N SER A 7 12.80 -7.50 -11.88
CA SER A 7 12.28 -8.68 -12.58
C SER A 7 12.58 -8.65 -14.07
N LEU A 8 12.28 -7.54 -14.75
CA LEU A 8 12.48 -7.39 -16.19
C LEU A 8 13.95 -7.56 -16.59
N LEU A 9 14.87 -6.96 -15.81
CA LEU A 9 16.30 -7.12 -16.02
C LEU A 9 16.76 -8.55 -15.74
N GLY A 10 16.22 -9.20 -14.70
CA GLY A 10 16.48 -10.61 -14.41
C GLY A 10 16.09 -11.51 -15.57
N ASP A 11 14.90 -11.33 -16.13
CA ASP A 11 14.41 -12.11 -17.26
C ASP A 11 15.27 -11.87 -18.52
N SER A 12 15.70 -10.63 -18.76
CA SER A 12 16.59 -10.30 -19.89
C SER A 12 18.01 -10.86 -19.74
N LEU A 13 18.49 -11.08 -18.51
CA LEU A 13 19.85 -11.57 -18.23
C LEU A 13 19.90 -13.10 -18.08
N GLY A 14 18.75 -13.79 -18.17
CA GLY A 14 18.68 -15.25 -18.09
C GLY A 14 19.09 -15.82 -16.73
N VAL A 15 18.91 -15.05 -15.64
CA VAL A 15 19.30 -15.47 -14.28
C VAL A 15 18.41 -16.61 -13.76
N SER A 16 18.89 -17.37 -12.77
CA SER A 16 18.11 -18.44 -12.17
C SER A 16 16.86 -17.90 -11.43
N SER A 17 15.88 -18.77 -11.20
CA SER A 17 14.64 -18.41 -10.49
C SER A 17 14.90 -17.86 -9.08
N ASP A 18 15.90 -18.39 -8.37
CA ASP A 18 16.25 -17.93 -7.02
C ASP A 18 17.02 -16.59 -7.06
N GLN A 19 17.94 -16.41 -8.01
CA GLN A 19 18.60 -15.13 -8.23
C GLN A 19 17.60 -14.03 -8.59
N ARG A 20 16.56 -14.36 -9.38
CA ARG A 20 15.48 -13.43 -9.70
C ARG A 20 14.71 -12.99 -8.46
N LYS A 21 14.39 -13.91 -7.53
CA LYS A 21 13.73 -13.56 -6.26
C LYS A 21 14.56 -12.55 -5.46
N VAL A 22 15.87 -12.79 -5.36
CA VAL A 22 16.80 -11.88 -4.68
C VAL A 22 16.85 -10.52 -5.38
N LEU A 23 16.94 -10.48 -6.71
CA LEU A 23 16.95 -9.21 -7.48
C LEU A 23 15.66 -8.41 -7.31
N VAL A 24 14.50 -9.08 -7.35
CA VAL A 24 13.19 -8.44 -7.11
C VAL A 24 13.10 -7.89 -5.69
N ALA A 25 13.59 -8.65 -4.69
CA ALA A 25 13.63 -8.21 -3.31
C ALA A 25 14.55 -7.00 -3.11
N CYS A 26 15.77 -7.05 -3.66
CA CYS A 26 16.70 -5.94 -3.67
C CYS A 26 16.09 -4.70 -4.34
N GLY A 27 15.37 -4.88 -5.44
CA GLY A 27 14.63 -3.79 -6.09
C GLY A 27 13.56 -3.17 -5.18
N ALA A 28 12.86 -3.97 -4.37
CA ALA A 28 11.89 -3.45 -3.41
C ALA A 28 12.57 -2.60 -2.31
N GLY A 29 13.65 -3.09 -1.70
CA GLY A 29 14.39 -2.36 -0.68
C GLY A 29 15.16 -1.15 -1.19
N ALA A 30 15.76 -1.24 -2.38
CA ALA A 30 16.40 -0.12 -3.05
C ALA A 30 15.41 1.02 -3.33
N GLY A 31 14.16 0.68 -3.72
CA GLY A 31 13.09 1.65 -3.85
C GLY A 31 12.74 2.33 -2.52
N LEU A 32 12.66 1.57 -1.42
CA LEU A 32 12.45 2.12 -0.09
C LEU A 32 13.61 3.05 0.33
N ALA A 33 14.86 2.62 0.11
CA ALA A 33 16.05 3.39 0.42
C ALA A 33 16.09 4.72 -0.34
N ALA A 34 15.81 4.69 -1.66
CA ALA A 34 15.82 5.87 -2.52
C ALA A 34 14.75 6.91 -2.15
N VAL A 35 13.53 6.47 -1.80
CA VAL A 35 12.41 7.39 -1.48
C VAL A 35 12.64 8.12 -0.17
N TYR A 36 13.28 7.47 0.80
CA TYR A 36 13.40 7.97 2.17
C TYR A 36 14.83 8.34 2.57
N SER A 37 15.81 8.21 1.67
CA SER A 37 17.24 8.43 1.93
C SER A 37 17.77 7.64 3.13
N VAL A 38 17.32 6.39 3.29
CA VAL A 38 17.66 5.50 4.42
C VAL A 38 18.20 4.15 3.92
N PRO A 39 19.49 4.08 3.53
CA PRO A 39 20.05 2.88 2.91
C PRO A 39 20.03 1.67 3.86
N ILE A 40 20.27 1.89 5.15
CA ILE A 40 20.26 0.83 6.17
C ILE A 40 18.85 0.25 6.34
N SER A 41 17.81 1.10 6.37
CA SER A 41 16.42 0.64 6.50
C SER A 41 15.95 -0.10 5.24
N GLY A 42 16.35 0.33 4.05
CA GLY A 42 16.06 -0.38 2.80
C GLY A 42 16.72 -1.77 2.75
N PHE A 43 17.96 -1.85 3.21
CA PHE A 43 18.68 -3.12 3.38
C PHE A 43 17.96 -4.05 4.36
N LEU A 44 17.68 -3.59 5.59
CA LEU A 44 17.02 -4.39 6.61
C LEU A 44 15.63 -4.83 6.16
N TYR A 45 14.84 -3.94 5.55
CA TYR A 45 13.54 -4.27 4.98
C TYR A 45 13.62 -5.40 3.95
N THR A 46 14.65 -5.40 3.10
CA THR A 46 14.86 -6.46 2.11
C THR A 46 15.09 -7.81 2.79
N ILE A 47 15.98 -7.87 3.78
CA ILE A 47 16.38 -9.11 4.44
C ILE A 47 15.28 -9.62 5.37
N GLU A 48 14.79 -8.77 6.26
CA GLU A 48 13.79 -9.15 7.26
C GLU A 48 12.42 -9.41 6.64
N HIS A 49 11.92 -8.48 5.82
CA HIS A 49 10.53 -8.49 5.39
C HIS A 49 10.31 -9.20 4.05
N VAL A 50 11.17 -8.91 3.05
CA VAL A 50 10.95 -9.44 1.69
C VAL A 50 11.55 -10.85 1.53
N LEU A 51 12.75 -11.08 2.07
CA LEU A 51 13.46 -12.36 2.00
C LEU A 51 13.28 -13.25 3.24
N SER A 52 12.43 -12.84 4.19
CA SER A 52 12.09 -13.65 5.37
C SER A 52 13.30 -14.13 6.18
N TRP A 53 14.19 -13.20 6.53
CA TRP A 53 15.42 -13.44 7.30
C TRP A 53 16.49 -14.31 6.61
N ASP A 54 16.55 -14.32 5.28
CA ASP A 54 17.67 -14.94 4.57
C ASP A 54 18.98 -14.14 4.75
N THR A 55 19.86 -14.65 5.62
CA THR A 55 21.16 -14.05 5.93
C THR A 55 22.30 -14.60 5.08
N SER A 56 22.02 -15.28 3.96
CA SER A 56 23.05 -15.73 3.04
C SER A 56 23.81 -14.54 2.43
N LEU A 57 25.11 -14.72 2.16
CA LEU A 57 25.92 -13.68 1.50
C LEU A 57 25.36 -13.30 0.12
N GLY A 58 24.71 -14.25 -0.56
CA GLY A 58 24.03 -14.02 -1.84
C GLY A 58 22.80 -13.11 -1.74
N SER A 59 22.23 -12.90 -0.56
CA SER A 59 21.09 -12.02 -0.30
C SER A 59 21.52 -10.72 0.39
N VAL A 60 22.39 -10.84 1.40
CA VAL A 60 22.87 -9.70 2.21
C VAL A 60 23.67 -8.70 1.38
N LEU A 61 24.66 -9.18 0.61
CA LEU A 61 25.53 -8.28 -0.15
C LEU A 61 24.75 -7.51 -1.22
N PRO A 62 23.93 -8.13 -2.09
CA PRO A 62 23.15 -7.39 -3.07
C PRO A 62 22.16 -6.41 -2.42
N ALA A 63 21.48 -6.80 -1.33
CA ALA A 63 20.53 -5.92 -0.65
C ALA A 63 21.20 -4.66 -0.08
N ALA A 64 22.38 -4.81 0.54
CA ALA A 64 23.13 -3.69 1.09
C ALA A 64 23.65 -2.77 -0.02
N VAL A 65 24.32 -3.34 -1.03
CA VAL A 65 24.93 -2.59 -2.14
C VAL A 65 23.87 -1.84 -2.93
N THR A 66 22.77 -2.50 -3.30
CA THR A 66 21.68 -1.87 -4.08
C THR A 66 21.00 -0.75 -3.30
N SER A 67 20.80 -0.90 -1.99
CA SER A 67 20.21 0.16 -1.14
C SER A 67 21.11 1.39 -1.03
N ILE A 68 22.43 1.19 -0.89
CA ILE A 68 23.42 2.29 -0.86
C ILE A 68 23.47 3.00 -2.20
N ILE A 69 23.60 2.27 -3.31
CA ILE A 69 23.65 2.83 -4.66
C ILE A 69 22.36 3.60 -4.97
N ALA A 70 21.20 3.02 -4.67
CA ALA A 70 19.92 3.67 -4.92
C ALA A 70 19.77 4.98 -4.14
N THR A 71 20.23 5.02 -2.88
CA THR A 71 20.25 6.26 -2.09
C THR A 71 21.21 7.29 -2.69
N ALA A 72 22.42 6.87 -3.07
CA ALA A 72 23.41 7.78 -3.67
C ALA A 72 22.91 8.39 -4.98
N VAL A 73 22.29 7.56 -5.84
CA VAL A 73 21.68 8.02 -7.10
C VAL A 73 20.51 8.96 -6.84
N ALA A 74 19.62 8.62 -5.91
CA ALA A 74 18.51 9.49 -5.54
C ALA A 74 19.00 10.84 -5.00
N GLY A 75 20.09 10.84 -4.23
CA GLY A 75 20.72 12.03 -3.66
C GLY A 75 21.30 13.03 -4.67
N ILE A 76 21.43 12.65 -5.95
CA ILE A 76 21.84 13.57 -7.03
C ILE A 76 20.70 14.54 -7.37
N VAL A 77 19.46 14.09 -7.24
CA VAL A 77 18.25 14.86 -7.62
C VAL A 77 17.49 15.33 -6.39
N VAL A 78 17.39 14.47 -5.38
CA VAL A 78 16.67 14.71 -4.13
C VAL A 78 17.66 15.17 -3.07
N GLU A 79 17.29 16.20 -2.32
CA GLU A 79 18.15 16.76 -1.29
C GLU A 79 18.53 15.71 -0.23
N ASN A 80 19.84 15.55 0.02
CA ASN A 80 20.37 14.54 0.95
C ASN A 80 20.36 15.03 2.41
N LYS A 81 19.23 15.56 2.86
CA LYS A 81 18.98 15.92 4.25
C LYS A 81 18.03 14.91 4.87
N GLY A 82 18.14 14.72 6.19
CA GLY A 82 17.19 13.89 6.93
C GLY A 82 15.75 14.31 6.60
N LEU A 83 14.89 13.32 6.35
CA LEU A 83 13.52 13.57 5.88
C LEU A 83 12.72 14.48 6.83
N TYR A 84 13.04 14.39 8.13
CA TYR A 84 12.48 15.19 9.21
C TYR A 84 13.59 16.01 9.88
N ALA A 85 13.37 17.31 10.00
CA ALA A 85 14.23 18.19 10.78
C ALA A 85 13.90 18.04 12.27
N MET A 86 14.72 17.28 13.01
CA MET A 86 14.61 17.17 14.46
C MET A 86 15.24 18.40 15.14
N PRO A 87 14.53 19.08 16.05
CA PRO A 87 15.14 20.02 16.97
C PRO A 87 16.22 19.31 17.80
N ARG A 88 17.32 20.00 18.13
CA ARG A 88 18.31 19.47 19.07
C ARG A 88 17.68 19.46 20.47
N TYR A 89 17.16 18.32 20.90
CA TYR A 89 16.81 18.09 22.30
C TYR A 89 18.07 17.80 23.12
N SER A 90 18.00 18.06 24.43
CA SER A 90 19.16 18.00 25.34
C SER A 90 19.93 16.67 25.21
N TYR A 91 21.26 16.74 25.26
CA TYR A 91 22.16 15.58 25.22
C TYR A 91 22.28 14.87 26.58
N ASP A 92 21.38 15.18 27.50
CA ASP A 92 21.38 14.57 28.84
C ASP A 92 21.09 13.07 28.74
N TRP A 93 21.71 12.32 29.63
CA TRP A 93 21.46 10.89 29.74
C TRP A 93 19.96 10.64 30.03
N PRO A 94 19.30 9.73 29.32
CA PRO A 94 17.87 9.50 29.50
C PRO A 94 17.60 9.05 30.94
N SER A 95 16.64 9.71 31.59
CA SER A 95 16.20 9.32 32.92
C SER A 95 15.54 7.94 32.89
N MET A 96 15.53 7.24 34.03
CA MET A 96 14.85 5.94 34.14
C MET A 96 13.36 6.07 33.75
N ALA A 97 12.71 7.17 34.12
CA ALA A 97 11.35 7.46 33.72
C ALA A 97 11.20 7.54 32.19
N MET A 98 12.10 8.25 31.50
CA MET A 98 12.09 8.35 30.04
C MET A 98 12.22 6.97 29.37
N LEU A 99 13.08 6.09 29.89
CA LEU A 99 13.25 4.73 29.38
C LEU A 99 11.99 3.88 29.58
N LEU A 100 11.36 3.95 30.76
CA LEU A 100 10.10 3.24 31.03
C LEU A 100 8.97 3.73 30.12
N TRP A 101 8.87 5.05 29.90
CA TRP A 101 7.90 5.61 28.97
C TRP A 101 8.16 5.21 27.52
N ALA A 102 9.42 5.18 27.08
CA ALA A 102 9.79 4.67 25.76
C ALA A 102 9.43 3.18 25.59
N ALA A 103 9.51 2.38 26.65
CA ALA A 103 9.04 0.99 26.61
C ALA A 103 7.50 0.91 26.54
N MET A 104 6.78 1.73 27.30
CA MET A 104 5.30 1.72 27.33
C MET A 104 4.64 2.29 26.08
N ILE A 105 5.27 3.23 25.37
CA ILE A 105 4.70 3.79 24.13
C ILE A 105 4.68 2.76 23.00
N GLY A 106 5.55 1.74 23.05
CA GLY A 106 5.61 0.66 22.06
C GLY A 106 4.27 -0.09 21.91
N PRO A 107 3.71 -0.69 22.97
CA PRO A 107 2.39 -1.32 22.94
C PRO A 107 1.27 -0.40 22.48
N LEU A 108 1.25 0.86 22.93
CA LEU A 108 0.23 1.84 22.52
C LEU A 108 0.33 2.16 21.03
N ALA A 109 1.54 2.38 20.51
CA ALA A 109 1.79 2.58 19.09
C ALA A 109 1.41 1.34 18.27
N GLY A 110 1.68 0.14 18.79
CA GLY A 110 1.27 -1.14 18.17
C GLY A 110 -0.25 -1.27 18.06
N LEU A 111 -0.99 -0.96 19.13
CA LEU A 111 -2.46 -0.96 19.11
C LEU A 111 -3.02 0.08 18.12
N ALA A 112 -2.44 1.28 18.10
CA ALA A 112 -2.81 2.31 17.13
C ALA A 112 -2.54 1.87 15.69
N ALA A 113 -1.40 1.23 15.43
CA ALA A 113 -1.04 0.71 14.11
C ALA A 113 -2.00 -0.41 13.64
N VAL A 114 -2.36 -1.35 14.54
CA VAL A 114 -3.35 -2.39 14.24
C VAL A 114 -4.72 -1.78 13.92
N SER A 115 -5.14 -0.78 14.71
CA SER A 115 -6.41 -0.08 14.50
C SER A 115 -6.43 0.64 13.15
N PHE A 116 -5.37 1.37 12.82
CA PHE A 116 -5.23 2.03 11.52
C PHE A 116 -5.25 1.03 10.36
N ARG A 117 -4.53 -0.09 10.47
CA ARG A 117 -4.54 -1.14 9.43
C ARG A 117 -5.92 -1.74 9.23
N ARG A 118 -6.70 -1.96 10.30
CA ARG A 118 -8.08 -2.44 10.21
C ARG A 118 -8.99 -1.44 9.50
N VAL A 119 -8.87 -0.15 9.81
CA VAL A 119 -9.63 0.92 9.13
C VAL A 119 -9.28 0.96 7.65
N VAL A 120 -8.00 0.94 7.29
CA VAL A 120 -7.58 0.91 5.88
C VAL A 120 -8.15 -0.33 5.18
N LYS A 121 -8.07 -1.52 5.80
CA LYS A 121 -8.62 -2.75 5.24
C LYS A 121 -10.13 -2.69 5.02
N LEU A 122 -10.87 -2.04 5.92
CA LEU A 122 -12.31 -1.83 5.76
C LEU A 122 -12.60 -0.98 4.50
N PHE A 123 -11.82 0.06 4.28
CA PHE A 123 -11.96 0.92 3.11
C PHE A 123 -11.42 0.28 1.82
N GLU A 124 -10.41 -0.58 1.89
CA GLU A 124 -9.95 -1.38 0.75
C GLU A 124 -11.10 -2.22 0.15
N ASN A 125 -12.05 -2.67 0.96
CA ASN A 125 -13.25 -3.38 0.49
C ASN A 125 -14.25 -2.49 -0.27
N LEU A 126 -14.15 -1.16 -0.14
CA LEU A 126 -14.98 -0.19 -0.85
C LEU A 126 -14.36 0.20 -2.21
N LYS A 127 -13.16 -0.29 -2.51
CA LYS A 127 -12.42 0.07 -3.71
C LYS A 127 -13.24 -0.24 -4.96
N PRO A 128 -13.49 0.76 -5.83
CA PRO A 128 -14.13 0.53 -7.11
C PRO A 128 -13.34 -0.52 -7.92
N LEU A 129 -14.06 -1.46 -8.51
CA LEU A 129 -13.46 -2.52 -9.31
C LEU A 129 -13.29 -2.03 -10.76
N PRO A 130 -12.42 -2.65 -11.57
CA PRO A 130 -12.42 -2.39 -13.01
C PRO A 130 -13.72 -2.88 -13.69
N ARG A 131 -14.25 -4.01 -13.20
CA ARG A 131 -15.51 -4.64 -13.60
C ARG A 131 -16.12 -5.39 -12.42
N PHE A 132 -17.44 -5.53 -12.40
CA PHE A 132 -18.13 -6.30 -11.37
C PHE A 132 -17.94 -7.80 -11.60
N HIS A 133 -17.60 -8.55 -10.55
CA HIS A 133 -17.70 -10.02 -10.58
C HIS A 133 -19.17 -10.43 -10.73
N VAL A 134 -19.45 -11.35 -11.64
CA VAL A 134 -20.80 -11.91 -11.85
C VAL A 134 -20.86 -13.23 -11.11
N THR A 135 -21.49 -13.23 -9.94
CA THR A 135 -21.71 -14.48 -9.18
C THR A 135 -22.68 -15.41 -9.92
N PHE A 136 -22.59 -16.71 -9.64
CA PHE A 136 -23.46 -17.73 -10.25
C PHE A 136 -24.95 -17.43 -10.02
N LYS A 137 -25.28 -16.87 -8.86
CA LYS A 137 -26.66 -16.47 -8.51
C LYS A 137 -27.14 -15.25 -9.27
N ALA A 138 -26.24 -14.30 -9.55
CA ALA A 138 -26.58 -13.04 -10.23
C ALA A 138 -26.54 -13.16 -11.76
N ALA A 139 -25.88 -14.19 -12.29
CA ALA A 139 -25.77 -14.46 -13.71
C ALA A 139 -27.15 -14.68 -14.36
N ALA A 140 -27.47 -13.91 -15.40
CA ALA A 140 -28.68 -14.07 -16.19
C ALA A 140 -28.37 -14.39 -17.66
N ALA A 141 -29.28 -15.11 -18.31
CA ALA A 141 -29.18 -15.35 -19.75
C ALA A 141 -29.23 -14.03 -20.53
N GLY A 142 -28.34 -13.88 -21.50
CA GLY A 142 -28.13 -12.65 -22.27
C GLY A 142 -27.06 -11.72 -21.73
N ASP A 143 -26.56 -11.94 -20.51
CA ASP A 143 -25.48 -11.12 -19.96
C ASP A 143 -24.17 -11.34 -20.71
N ARG A 144 -23.43 -10.24 -20.90
CA ARG A 144 -22.06 -10.28 -21.42
C ARG A 144 -21.10 -10.38 -20.25
N VAL A 145 -20.25 -11.40 -20.30
CA VAL A 145 -19.22 -11.69 -19.30
C VAL A 145 -17.85 -11.80 -19.96
N TRP A 146 -16.80 -11.54 -19.19
CA TRP A 146 -15.42 -11.59 -19.62
C TRP A 146 -14.63 -12.46 -18.65
N PHE A 147 -13.95 -13.47 -19.19
CA PHE A 147 -13.13 -14.38 -18.40
C PHE A 147 -11.65 -13.97 -18.49
N PRO A 148 -10.94 -13.88 -17.35
CA PRO A 148 -9.49 -13.72 -17.37
C PRO A 148 -8.86 -15.01 -17.91
N ARG A 149 -8.07 -14.92 -18.98
CA ARG A 149 -7.38 -16.04 -19.60
C ARG A 149 -5.91 -15.71 -19.78
N ASN A 150 -5.03 -16.51 -19.20
CA ASN A 150 -3.59 -16.38 -19.42
C ASN A 150 -3.20 -17.17 -20.67
N LEU A 151 -2.71 -16.47 -21.69
CA LEU A 151 -2.26 -17.05 -22.96
C LEU A 151 -0.80 -16.64 -23.16
N ASN A 152 0.11 -17.61 -23.08
CA ASN A 152 1.55 -17.41 -23.27
C ASN A 152 2.16 -16.32 -22.37
N GLY A 153 1.70 -16.22 -21.12
CA GLY A 153 2.16 -15.21 -20.16
C GLY A 153 1.46 -13.85 -20.28
N TRP A 154 0.56 -13.67 -21.24
CA TRP A 154 -0.27 -12.49 -21.39
C TRP A 154 -1.65 -12.73 -20.81
N GLU A 155 -2.08 -11.86 -19.89
CA GLU A 155 -3.47 -11.83 -19.43
C GLU A 155 -4.34 -11.21 -20.52
N MET A 156 -5.08 -12.06 -21.23
CA MET A 156 -6.13 -11.66 -22.14
C MET A 156 -7.49 -11.87 -21.49
N ARG A 157 -8.51 -11.21 -22.04
CA ARG A 157 -9.90 -11.37 -21.59
C ARG A 157 -10.72 -11.92 -22.73
N GLN A 158 -11.31 -13.09 -22.53
CA GLN A 158 -12.22 -13.67 -23.51
C GLN A 158 -13.65 -13.28 -23.17
N GLY A 159 -14.31 -12.59 -24.10
CA GLY A 159 -15.72 -12.22 -23.93
C GLY A 159 -16.64 -13.38 -24.32
N ALA A 160 -17.72 -13.55 -23.58
CA ALA A 160 -18.78 -14.51 -23.85
C ALA A 160 -20.15 -13.92 -23.50
N ILE A 161 -21.21 -14.48 -24.07
CA ILE A 161 -22.59 -14.26 -23.65
C ILE A 161 -23.07 -15.49 -22.89
N ILE A 162 -23.80 -15.27 -21.81
CA ILE A 162 -24.54 -16.33 -21.13
C ILE A 162 -25.71 -16.73 -22.03
N ALA A 163 -25.57 -17.85 -22.74
CA ALA A 163 -26.60 -18.34 -23.66
C ALA A 163 -27.81 -18.90 -22.90
N ARG A 164 -27.56 -19.62 -21.80
CA ARG A 164 -28.61 -20.22 -20.98
C ARG A 164 -28.20 -20.30 -19.52
N ARG A 165 -29.16 -20.12 -18.62
CA ARG A 165 -28.99 -20.27 -17.18
C ARG A 165 -30.04 -21.24 -16.64
N THR A 166 -29.58 -22.31 -16.01
CA THR A 166 -30.40 -23.32 -15.29
C THR A 166 -30.18 -23.15 -13.77
N SER A 167 -30.88 -23.91 -12.92
CA SER A 167 -30.62 -23.93 -11.47
C SER A 167 -29.21 -24.41 -11.11
N ASP A 168 -28.69 -25.36 -11.90
CA ASP A 168 -27.49 -26.12 -11.53
C ASP A 168 -26.26 -25.76 -12.38
N HIS A 169 -26.46 -25.16 -13.56
CA HIS A 169 -25.38 -24.82 -14.47
C HIS A 169 -25.70 -23.58 -15.34
N ILE A 170 -24.63 -22.95 -15.85
CA ILE A 170 -24.64 -21.84 -16.78
C ILE A 170 -23.94 -22.26 -18.07
N ILE A 171 -24.56 -21.96 -19.21
CA ILE A 171 -23.99 -22.22 -20.54
C ILE A 171 -23.58 -20.88 -21.16
N ILE A 172 -22.32 -20.79 -21.59
CA ILE A 172 -21.77 -19.61 -22.26
C ILE A 172 -21.39 -19.90 -23.71
N VAL A 173 -21.44 -18.86 -24.54
CA VAL A 173 -20.98 -18.88 -25.93
C VAL A 173 -19.97 -17.75 -26.12
N GLY A 174 -18.77 -18.08 -26.60
CA GLY A 174 -17.67 -17.13 -26.81
C GLY A 174 -17.92 -16.17 -27.99
N PHE A 175 -17.28 -14.99 -27.95
CA PHE A 175 -17.33 -14.01 -29.06
C PHE A 175 -16.38 -14.33 -30.21
N ASP A 176 -15.49 -15.30 -30.02
CA ASP A 176 -14.43 -15.72 -30.93
C ASP A 176 -14.91 -16.56 -32.11
N GLY A 177 -16.23 -16.73 -32.27
CA GLY A 177 -16.82 -17.45 -33.41
C GLY A 177 -16.71 -18.98 -33.31
N GLU A 178 -16.05 -19.51 -32.27
CA GLU A 178 -16.20 -20.91 -31.87
C GLU A 178 -17.57 -21.09 -31.21
N THR A 179 -18.48 -21.80 -31.87
CA THR A 179 -19.80 -22.20 -31.35
C THR A 179 -19.73 -23.28 -30.28
N THR A 180 -18.60 -23.43 -29.58
CA THR A 180 -18.45 -24.39 -28.50
C THR A 180 -19.09 -23.84 -27.23
N GLU A 181 -20.31 -24.32 -26.97
CA GLU A 181 -20.99 -24.09 -25.69
C GLU A 181 -20.15 -24.67 -24.55
N LYS A 182 -19.76 -23.81 -23.60
CA LYS A 182 -19.10 -24.25 -22.35
C LYS A 182 -20.10 -24.22 -21.21
N VAL A 183 -20.13 -25.30 -20.45
CA VAL A 183 -21.02 -25.48 -19.30
C VAL A 183 -20.21 -25.31 -18.03
N TYR A 184 -20.70 -24.49 -17.11
CA TYR A 184 -20.13 -24.25 -15.79
C TYR A 184 -21.16 -24.61 -14.73
N ASP A 185 -20.76 -25.40 -13.74
CA ASP A 185 -21.52 -25.53 -12.50
C ASP A 185 -21.27 -24.32 -11.57
N ALA A 186 -21.90 -24.30 -10.40
CA ALA A 186 -21.75 -23.19 -9.46
C ALA A 186 -20.32 -23.03 -8.91
N ALA A 187 -19.58 -24.12 -8.70
CA ALA A 187 -18.24 -24.07 -8.15
C ALA A 187 -17.23 -23.60 -9.21
N ASP A 188 -17.31 -24.18 -10.41
CA ASP A 188 -16.47 -23.85 -11.55
C ASP A 188 -16.71 -22.41 -12.02
N TRP A 189 -17.95 -21.90 -11.93
CA TRP A 189 -18.27 -20.52 -12.25
C TRP A 189 -17.57 -19.53 -11.32
N GLU A 190 -17.64 -19.76 -10.02
CA GLU A 190 -16.97 -18.88 -9.03
C GLU A 190 -15.44 -19.00 -9.15
N LEU A 191 -14.91 -20.19 -9.46
CA LEU A 191 -13.48 -20.38 -9.71
C LEU A 191 -13.01 -19.66 -10.98
N ALA A 192 -13.85 -19.62 -12.03
CA ALA A 192 -13.55 -18.94 -13.28
C ALA A 192 -13.61 -17.41 -13.18
N ASN A 193 -14.19 -16.87 -12.09
CA ASN A 193 -14.26 -15.43 -11.77
C ASN A 193 -14.68 -14.52 -12.94
N PRO A 194 -15.84 -14.77 -13.60
CA PRO A 194 -16.30 -13.97 -14.72
C PRO A 194 -16.61 -12.52 -14.32
N GLU A 195 -16.07 -11.59 -15.09
CA GLU A 195 -16.29 -10.16 -14.90
C GLU A 195 -17.38 -9.65 -15.85
N GLY A 196 -18.31 -8.83 -15.38
CA GLY A 196 -19.42 -8.27 -16.15
C GLY A 196 -19.17 -6.84 -16.60
N ARG A 197 -20.14 -5.96 -16.30
CA ARG A 197 -20.10 -4.53 -16.66
C ARG A 197 -18.95 -3.83 -15.93
N ARG A 198 -18.44 -2.77 -16.57
CA ARG A 198 -17.45 -1.89 -15.94
C ARG A 198 -18.08 -1.17 -14.75
N ASP A 199 -17.33 -1.11 -13.66
CA ASP A 199 -17.69 -0.29 -12.52
C ASP A 199 -17.12 1.12 -12.75
N TRP A 200 -18.04 2.07 -12.94
CA TRP A 200 -17.72 3.47 -13.21
C TRP A 200 -17.62 4.30 -11.92
N THR A 201 -17.81 3.68 -10.76
CA THR A 201 -17.78 4.36 -9.45
C THR A 201 -16.44 5.05 -9.22
N ILE A 202 -15.34 4.54 -9.78
CA ILE A 202 -14.02 5.19 -9.69
C ILE A 202 -14.02 6.64 -10.22
N LEU A 203 -14.83 6.93 -11.24
CA LEU A 203 -14.94 8.28 -11.81
C LEU A 203 -15.57 9.29 -10.85
N VAL A 204 -16.29 8.83 -9.83
CA VAL A 204 -16.93 9.68 -8.83
C VAL A 204 -16.19 9.59 -7.49
N ALA A 205 -15.85 8.37 -7.06
CA ALA A 205 -15.22 8.13 -5.77
C ALA A 205 -13.86 8.83 -5.63
N MET A 206 -12.99 8.74 -6.64
CA MET A 206 -11.68 9.39 -6.59
C MET A 206 -11.79 10.93 -6.56
N PRO A 207 -12.54 11.59 -7.47
CA PRO A 207 -12.73 13.03 -7.40
C PRO A 207 -13.40 13.47 -6.10
N ALA A 208 -14.39 12.75 -5.59
CA ALA A 208 -15.06 13.09 -4.34
C ALA A 208 -14.10 13.01 -3.14
N ALA A 209 -13.30 11.94 -3.02
CA ALA A 209 -12.30 11.81 -1.97
C ALA A 209 -11.21 12.90 -2.05
N SER A 210 -10.78 13.24 -3.26
CA SER A 210 -9.79 14.29 -3.52
C SER A 210 -10.36 15.69 -3.23
N LEU A 211 -11.62 15.94 -3.59
CA LEU A 211 -12.33 17.19 -3.30
C LEU A 211 -12.51 17.37 -1.80
N LEU A 212 -12.94 16.32 -1.09
CA LEU A 212 -13.05 16.34 0.37
C LEU A 212 -11.69 16.65 1.02
N LEU A 213 -10.61 16.01 0.55
CA LEU A 213 -9.25 16.31 1.01
C LEU A 213 -8.88 17.77 0.73
N GLY A 214 -9.21 18.29 -0.45
CA GLY A 214 -8.98 19.68 -0.82
C GLY A 214 -9.73 20.66 0.08
N ILE A 215 -11.00 20.41 0.37
CA ILE A 215 -11.81 21.25 1.27
C ILE A 215 -11.19 21.25 2.68
N LEU A 216 -10.92 20.07 3.24
CA LEU A 216 -10.31 19.94 4.57
C LEU A 216 -8.92 20.56 4.64
N SER A 217 -8.17 20.58 3.53
CA SER A 217 -6.83 21.15 3.50
C SER A 217 -6.78 22.68 3.68
N HIS A 218 -7.92 23.38 3.50
CA HIS A 218 -8.02 24.80 3.82
C HIS A 218 -7.71 25.06 5.30
N ASP A 219 -8.37 24.32 6.20
CA ASP A 219 -8.20 24.48 7.65
C ASP A 219 -7.08 23.58 8.20
N PHE A 220 -6.77 22.48 7.51
CA PHE A 220 -5.78 21.49 7.91
C PHE A 220 -4.75 21.21 6.80
N PRO A 221 -3.85 22.15 6.47
CA PRO A 221 -2.87 21.99 5.39
C PRO A 221 -1.95 20.77 5.56
N SER A 222 -1.70 20.36 6.81
CA SER A 222 -0.88 19.19 7.15
C SER A 222 -1.49 17.85 6.71
N LEU A 223 -2.79 17.82 6.36
CA LEU A 223 -3.43 16.63 5.81
C LEU A 223 -2.97 16.30 4.39
N LEU A 224 -2.52 17.29 3.62
CA LEU A 224 -2.09 17.10 2.24
C LEU A 224 -0.88 16.16 2.12
N GLY A 225 -0.77 15.55 0.95
CA GLY A 225 0.34 14.66 0.60
C GLY A 225 0.41 13.38 1.44
N ASN A 226 1.59 12.77 1.45
CA ASN A 226 1.83 11.45 2.04
C ASN A 226 1.89 11.44 3.57
N GLY A 227 1.82 12.60 4.24
CA GLY A 227 1.90 12.70 5.71
C GLY A 227 3.22 13.26 6.24
N ARG A 228 4.22 13.51 5.40
CA ARG A 228 5.49 14.13 5.83
C ARG A 228 5.28 15.46 6.56
N ALA A 229 4.42 16.33 6.02
CA ALA A 229 4.10 17.63 6.63
C ALA A 229 3.49 17.48 8.03
N LEU A 230 2.55 16.56 8.20
CA LEU A 230 1.95 16.26 9.51
C LEU A 230 3.00 15.76 10.52
N ALA A 231 3.86 14.82 10.10
CA ALA A 231 4.92 14.32 10.96
C ALA A 231 5.87 15.45 11.42
N GLU A 232 6.21 16.38 10.52
CA GLU A 232 7.07 17.52 10.84
C GLU A 232 6.41 18.50 11.82
N VAL A 233 5.13 18.82 11.63
CA VAL A 233 4.34 19.66 12.56
C VAL A 233 4.25 19.01 13.95
N ALA A 234 4.09 17.68 14.01
CA ALA A 234 4.09 16.93 15.26
C ALA A 234 5.45 16.94 15.96
N ILE A 235 6.54 16.71 15.22
CA ILE A 235 7.91 16.69 15.75
C ILE A 235 8.32 18.06 16.32
N LYS A 236 7.94 19.15 15.64
CA LYS A 236 8.24 20.52 16.07
C LYS A 236 7.31 21.04 17.18
N ARG A 237 6.24 20.30 17.52
CA ARG A 237 5.22 20.70 18.51
C ARG A 237 4.65 22.10 18.29
N GLU A 238 4.38 22.46 17.03
CA GLU A 238 3.90 23.80 16.67
C GLU A 238 2.40 24.03 16.95
N ARG A 239 1.69 23.04 17.48
CA ARG A 239 0.23 23.04 17.62
C ARG A 239 -0.20 22.52 18.99
N THR A 240 -1.44 22.81 19.35
CA THR A 240 -2.06 22.40 20.62
C THR A 240 -2.40 20.91 20.63
N PHE A 241 -2.42 20.31 21.82
CA PHE A 241 -2.89 18.93 22.07
C PHE A 241 -4.16 18.55 21.29
N SER A 242 -5.24 19.34 21.42
CA SER A 242 -6.53 19.04 20.76
C SER A 242 -6.44 19.01 19.23
N PHE A 243 -5.53 19.83 18.67
CA PHE A 243 -5.28 19.86 17.23
C PHE A 243 -4.56 18.59 16.76
N PHE A 244 -3.62 18.06 17.54
CA PHE A 244 -2.99 16.77 17.22
C PHE A 244 -3.97 15.61 17.31
N VAL A 245 -4.84 15.58 18.33
CA VAL A 245 -5.90 14.56 18.43
C VAL A 245 -6.78 14.60 17.19
N LEU A 246 -7.22 15.78 16.77
CA LEU A 246 -8.02 15.94 15.56
C LEU A 246 -7.28 15.48 14.30
N LEU A 247 -6.03 15.90 14.12
CA LEU A 247 -5.21 15.53 12.96
C LEU A 247 -4.89 14.04 12.90
N LEU A 248 -4.74 13.37 14.04
CA LEU A 248 -4.55 11.92 14.11
C LEU A 248 -5.72 11.20 13.43
N PHE A 249 -6.95 11.53 13.81
CA PHE A 249 -8.15 10.90 13.24
C PHE A 249 -8.41 11.35 11.80
N LEU A 250 -8.27 12.65 11.50
CA LEU A 250 -8.47 13.17 10.15
C LEU A 250 -7.47 12.56 9.16
N LYS A 251 -6.18 12.47 9.51
CA LYS A 251 -5.19 11.87 8.60
C LYS A 251 -5.46 10.39 8.37
N ALA A 252 -5.82 9.65 9.41
CA ALA A 252 -6.17 8.24 9.28
C ALA A 252 -7.39 8.06 8.36
N ALA A 253 -8.45 8.85 8.57
CA ALA A 253 -9.67 8.82 7.77
C ALA A 253 -9.41 9.20 6.30
N MET A 254 -8.67 10.28 6.04
CA MET A 254 -8.38 10.72 4.68
C MET A 254 -7.46 9.75 3.94
N THR A 255 -6.52 9.12 4.63
CA THR A 255 -5.68 8.06 4.02
C THR A 255 -6.52 6.84 3.66
N ALA A 256 -7.41 6.39 4.56
CA ALA A 256 -8.30 5.28 4.29
C ALA A 256 -9.29 5.61 3.15
N ALA A 257 -9.87 6.81 3.13
CA ALA A 257 -10.75 7.28 2.07
C ALA A 257 -10.04 7.35 0.70
N ALA A 258 -8.80 7.84 0.66
CA ALA A 258 -8.01 7.84 -0.57
C ALA A 258 -7.81 6.40 -1.11
N ILE A 259 -7.36 5.47 -0.25
CA ILE A 259 -7.17 4.06 -0.64
C ILE A 259 -8.49 3.42 -1.08
N GLY A 260 -9.57 3.63 -0.30
CA GLY A 260 -10.90 3.10 -0.60
C GLY A 260 -11.56 3.72 -1.82
N SER A 261 -11.16 4.92 -2.24
CA SER A 261 -11.60 5.50 -3.51
C SER A 261 -10.93 4.88 -4.74
N GLY A 262 -9.86 4.09 -4.52
CA GLY A 262 -9.06 3.48 -5.57
C GLY A 262 -7.70 4.13 -5.81
N ALA A 263 -7.31 5.15 -5.02
CA ALA A 263 -6.00 5.77 -5.15
C ALA A 263 -4.86 4.77 -4.92
N ALA A 264 -3.88 4.78 -5.81
CA ALA A 264 -2.67 3.99 -5.67
C ALA A 264 -1.71 4.72 -4.72
N GLY A 265 -1.35 4.08 -3.62
CA GLY A 265 -0.44 4.64 -2.63
C GLY A 265 -0.06 3.64 -1.54
N GLY A 266 0.99 3.98 -0.78
CA GLY A 266 1.42 3.20 0.37
C GLY A 266 0.93 3.80 1.69
N THR A 267 0.84 2.97 2.73
CA THR A 267 0.45 3.38 4.09
C THR A 267 1.64 3.66 5.00
N LEU A 268 2.89 3.52 4.51
CA LEU A 268 4.10 3.67 5.30
C LEU A 268 4.26 5.10 5.83
N THR A 269 4.30 6.12 4.96
CA THR A 269 4.46 7.51 5.38
C THR A 269 3.27 8.01 6.24
N PRO A 270 2.00 7.68 5.91
CA PRO A 270 0.88 7.98 6.79
C PRO A 270 1.03 7.36 8.18
N SER A 271 1.50 6.11 8.29
CA SER A 271 1.75 5.46 9.58
C SER A 271 2.82 6.18 10.40
N VAL A 272 3.91 6.64 9.76
CA VAL A 272 4.94 7.45 10.44
C VAL A 272 4.37 8.76 10.94
N ALA A 273 3.52 9.43 10.14
CA ALA A 273 2.87 10.67 10.54
C ALA A 273 1.91 10.50 11.71
N LEU A 274 1.10 9.43 11.70
CA LEU A 274 0.22 9.09 12.81
C LEU A 274 1.02 8.74 14.07
N GLY A 275 2.13 8.01 13.93
CA GLY A 275 3.03 7.70 15.05
C GLY A 275 3.67 8.95 15.66
N ALA A 276 4.18 9.87 14.83
CA ALA A 276 4.71 11.15 15.29
C ALA A 276 3.64 12.00 16.00
N THR A 277 2.42 12.03 15.45
CA THR A 277 1.28 12.75 16.04
C THR A 277 0.87 12.14 17.37
N LEU A 278 0.80 10.81 17.47
CA LEU A 278 0.54 10.11 18.73
C LEU A 278 1.63 10.39 19.76
N GLY A 279 2.91 10.41 19.35
CA GLY A 279 4.03 10.79 20.20
C GLY A 279 3.92 12.22 20.73
N ALA A 280 3.48 13.17 19.90
CA ALA A 280 3.22 14.55 20.34
C ALA A 280 2.07 14.63 21.36
N ILE A 281 0.97 13.92 21.12
CA ILE A 281 -0.18 13.84 22.05
C ILE A 281 0.26 13.29 23.41
N VAL A 282 0.95 12.13 23.41
CA VAL A 282 1.41 11.50 24.66
C VAL A 282 2.44 12.37 25.36
N GLY A 283 3.33 13.01 24.61
CA GLY A 283 4.36 13.88 25.15
C GLY A 283 3.86 15.22 25.70
N ASP A 284 2.61 15.60 25.40
CA ASP A 284 1.93 16.77 25.98
C ASP A 284 1.14 16.41 27.25
N LEU A 285 0.92 15.12 27.50
CA LEU A 285 0.41 14.68 28.79
C LEU A 285 1.50 14.94 29.83
N ASP A 286 1.21 15.79 30.81
CA ASP A 286 2.13 16.25 31.87
C ASP A 286 2.51 15.11 32.87
N LEU A 287 2.50 13.85 32.42
CA LEU A 287 2.77 12.62 33.19
C LEU A 287 4.25 12.45 33.57
N LEU A 288 5.10 13.40 33.18
CA LEU A 288 6.56 13.32 33.23
C LEU A 288 7.25 14.53 33.89
N LYS A 289 6.49 15.47 34.46
CA LYS A 289 7.05 16.46 35.39
C LYS A 289 7.20 15.87 36.80
#